data_AF-A0A822HBY7-F1
#
_entry.id   AF-A0A822HBY7-F1
#
_cell.length_a   1.000
_cell.length_b   1.000
_cell.length_c   1.000
_cell.angle_alpha   90.00
_cell.angle_beta   90.00
_cell.angle_gamma   90.00
#
_symmetry.space_group_name_H-M   'P 1'
#
loop_
_entity.id
_entity.type
_entity.pdbx_description
1 polymer ?
#
loop_
_entity_poly.entity_id
_entity_poly.type
_entity_poly.pdbx_seq_one_letter_code
_entity_poly.pdbx_strand_id
1 'polypeptide(L)'
;ACSREDVRKDHISKLIAIKLAQFHSIPIDKYEKPYVIPLIRKFIKLISENEQQKKEISTIISDVDTIDEYILPHLIPNAELGKDLVYCHNDLLVKNIIYDEKNDTISFIDFEYTHLNYYLFDIANHFVEYAGVDDADFNLYPTHDEQKRWLKIYFQSRQMNQQIINDDLCHL
;
A
#
# COMPACT_ATOMS: atom_id res chain seq x y z
N ALA A 1 0.94 -9.41 16.40
CA ALA A 1 1.19 -8.29 15.48
C ALA A 1 2.69 -8.06 15.44
N CYS A 2 3.23 -7.67 14.29
CA CYS A 2 4.64 -7.33 14.15
C CYS A 2 4.97 -6.05 14.94
N SER A 3 6.22 -5.89 15.32
CA SER A 3 6.82 -4.61 15.71
C SER A 3 7.56 -3.94 14.54
N ARG A 4 8.03 -2.70 14.74
CA ARG A 4 8.85 -1.97 13.76
C ARG A 4 10.15 -2.71 13.49
N GLU A 5 10.74 -3.35 14.50
CA GLU A 5 11.94 -4.16 14.36
C GLU A 5 11.66 -5.45 13.58
N ASP A 6 10.49 -6.05 13.75
CA ASP A 6 10.11 -7.27 13.04
C ASP A 6 10.04 -7.05 11.53
N VAL A 7 9.36 -6.00 11.08
CA VAL A 7 9.20 -5.73 9.63
C VAL A 7 10.52 -5.42 8.92
N ARG A 8 11.57 -5.05 9.68
CA ARG A 8 12.93 -4.85 9.17
C ARG A 8 13.76 -6.13 9.07
N LYS A 9 13.39 -7.21 9.75
CA LYS A 9 14.11 -8.48 9.64
C LYS A 9 13.98 -8.96 8.20
N ASP A 10 15.10 -9.20 7.52
CA ASP A 10 15.15 -9.58 6.10
C ASP A 10 14.12 -10.67 5.74
N HIS A 11 13.99 -11.68 6.59
CA HIS A 11 13.05 -12.78 6.41
C HIS A 11 11.58 -12.33 6.48
N ILE A 12 11.19 -11.60 7.53
CA ILE A 12 9.81 -11.11 7.70
C ILE A 12 9.48 -10.09 6.61
N SER A 13 10.40 -9.18 6.30
CA SER A 13 10.27 -8.19 5.24
C SER A 13 9.98 -8.84 3.88
N LYS A 14 10.71 -9.93 3.57
CA LYS A 14 10.48 -10.76 2.38
C LYS A 14 9.09 -11.40 2.40
N LEU A 15 8.65 -11.97 3.53
CA LEU A 15 7.33 -12.60 3.63
C LEU A 15 6.20 -11.57 3.45
N ILE A 16 6.37 -10.35 3.96
CA ILE A 16 5.41 -9.25 3.78
C ILE A 16 5.31 -8.88 2.30
N ALA A 17 6.45 -8.73 1.61
CA ALA A 17 6.48 -8.44 0.16
C ALA A 17 5.73 -9.51 -0.65
N ILE A 18 5.97 -10.79 -0.34
CA ILE A 18 5.29 -11.92 -0.99
C ILE A 18 3.78 -11.88 -0.71
N LYS A 19 3.39 -11.69 0.55
CA LYS A 19 1.98 -11.68 0.95
C LYS A 19 1.22 -10.51 0.33
N LEU A 20 1.83 -9.33 0.27
CA LEU A 20 1.24 -8.17 -0.38
C LEU A 20 1.13 -8.36 -1.88
N ALA A 21 2.13 -8.97 -2.53
CA ALA A 21 2.05 -9.34 -3.93
C ALA A 21 0.89 -10.30 -4.22
N GLN A 22 0.66 -11.30 -3.36
CA GLN A 22 -0.49 -12.21 -3.46
C GLN A 22 -1.81 -11.46 -3.30
N PHE A 23 -1.92 -10.59 -2.30
CA PHE A 23 -3.12 -9.79 -2.07
C PHE A 23 -3.44 -8.86 -3.25
N HIS A 24 -2.42 -8.20 -3.80
CA HIS A 24 -2.55 -7.35 -5.00
C HIS A 24 -2.77 -8.14 -6.31
N SER A 25 -2.77 -9.48 -6.27
CA SER A 25 -3.11 -10.34 -7.41
C SER A 25 -4.52 -10.93 -7.32
N ILE A 26 -5.32 -10.55 -6.32
CA ILE A 26 -6.73 -10.96 -6.25
C ILE A 26 -7.46 -10.47 -7.51
N PRO A 27 -8.19 -11.34 -8.24
CA PRO A 27 -8.94 -10.96 -9.43
C PRO A 27 -9.95 -9.84 -9.16
N ILE A 28 -10.17 -9.00 -10.17
CA ILE A 28 -11.04 -7.84 -10.07
C ILE A 28 -12.16 -7.99 -11.09
N ASP A 29 -13.37 -8.22 -10.60
CA ASP A 29 -14.53 -8.47 -11.45
C ASP A 29 -15.18 -7.18 -11.97
N LYS A 30 -14.91 -6.05 -11.30
CA LYS A 30 -15.55 -4.77 -11.59
C LYS A 30 -14.58 -3.62 -11.36
N TYR A 31 -14.50 -2.73 -12.35
CA TYR A 31 -13.79 -1.48 -12.21
C TYR A 31 -14.51 -0.52 -11.26
N GLU A 32 -13.76 0.05 -10.34
CA GLU A 32 -14.16 1.17 -9.49
C GLU A 32 -13.08 2.26 -9.49
N LYS A 33 -13.41 3.46 -9.04
CA LYS A 33 -12.40 4.54 -8.96
C LYS A 33 -11.45 4.28 -7.78
N PRO A 34 -10.18 4.74 -7.87
CA PRO A 34 -9.24 4.67 -6.75
C PRO A 34 -9.84 5.31 -5.50
N TYR A 35 -9.79 4.60 -4.38
CA TYR A 35 -10.57 4.96 -3.18
C TYR A 35 -9.97 6.11 -2.35
N VAL A 36 -8.64 6.12 -2.18
CA VAL A 36 -8.00 6.91 -1.12
C VAL A 36 -8.04 8.42 -1.38
N ILE A 37 -7.68 8.90 -2.57
CA ILE A 37 -7.69 10.34 -2.87
C ILE A 37 -9.09 10.95 -2.69
N PRO A 38 -10.19 10.37 -3.23
CA PRO A 38 -11.55 10.83 -2.93
C PRO A 38 -11.89 10.82 -1.45
N LEU A 39 -11.44 9.81 -0.69
CA LEU A 39 -11.67 9.73 0.76
C LEU A 39 -10.96 10.87 1.50
N ILE A 40 -9.69 11.13 1.19
CA ILE A 40 -8.92 12.24 1.78
C ILE A 40 -9.59 13.57 1.48
N ARG A 41 -10.02 13.81 0.23
CA ARG A 41 -10.76 15.03 -0.15
C ARG A 41 -12.06 15.19 0.64
N LYS A 42 -12.77 14.09 0.93
CA LYS A 42 -13.95 14.09 1.80
C LYS A 42 -13.60 14.49 3.23
N PHE A 43 -12.52 13.96 3.80
CA PHE A 43 -12.07 14.33 5.15
C PHE A 43 -11.62 15.79 5.23
N ILE A 44 -10.84 16.27 4.25
CA ILE A 44 -10.46 17.68 4.13
C ILE A 44 -11.70 18.58 4.17
N LYS A 45 -12.73 18.25 3.39
CA LYS A 45 -13.98 19.03 3.35
C LYS A 45 -14.64 19.12 4.73
N LEU A 46 -14.74 18.00 5.45
CA LEU A 46 -15.34 17.95 6.79
C LEU A 46 -14.56 18.76 7.82
N ILE A 47 -13.23 18.73 7.74
CA ILE A 47 -12.35 19.45 8.69
C ILE A 47 -12.29 20.95 8.36
N SER A 48 -12.39 21.32 7.08
CA SER A 48 -12.33 22.71 6.61
C SER A 48 -13.48 23.60 7.07
N GLU A 49 -14.52 23.02 7.69
CA GLU A 49 -15.59 23.77 8.35
C GLU A 49 -15.11 24.52 9.60
N ASN A 50 -13.90 24.23 10.11
CA ASN A 50 -13.27 24.90 11.25
C ASN A 50 -12.18 25.91 10.82
N GLU A 51 -12.40 27.19 11.11
CA GLU A 51 -11.53 28.32 10.76
C GLU A 51 -10.09 28.22 11.32
N GLN A 52 -9.88 27.52 12.42
CA GLN A 52 -8.60 27.52 13.14
C GLN A 52 -7.50 26.68 12.44
N GLN A 53 -7.85 25.83 11.47
CA GLN A 53 -6.94 24.87 10.83
C GLN A 53 -6.63 25.19 9.36
N LYS A 54 -7.06 26.35 8.85
CA LYS A 54 -7.00 26.70 7.41
C LYS A 54 -5.62 26.55 6.76
N LYS A 55 -4.54 26.92 7.44
CA LYS A 55 -3.17 26.88 6.87
C LYS A 55 -2.65 25.45 6.71
N GLU A 56 -2.87 24.60 7.71
CA GLU A 56 -2.46 23.19 7.66
C GLU A 56 -3.24 22.45 6.56
N ILE A 57 -4.56 22.68 6.51
CA ILE A 57 -5.44 22.11 5.49
C ILE A 57 -5.01 22.52 4.08
N SER A 58 -4.62 23.80 3.85
CA SER A 58 -4.17 24.23 2.53
C SER A 58 -2.91 23.52 2.05
N THR A 59 -2.01 23.15 2.97
CA THR A 59 -0.79 22.39 2.63
C THR A 59 -1.17 20.97 2.23
N ILE A 60 -2.03 20.32 3.01
CA ILE A 60 -2.52 18.97 2.71
C ILE A 60 -3.25 18.93 1.37
N ILE A 61 -4.09 19.94 1.06
CA ILE A 61 -4.74 20.05 -0.25
C ILE A 61 -3.70 20.09 -1.37
N SER A 62 -2.69 20.94 -1.25
CA SER A 62 -1.62 21.06 -2.25
C SER A 62 -0.86 19.76 -2.44
N ASP A 63 -0.57 19.02 -1.37
CA ASP A 63 0.11 17.73 -1.45
C ASP A 63 -0.76 16.67 -2.14
N VAL A 64 -2.05 16.61 -1.78
CA VAL A 64 -3.02 15.70 -2.40
C VAL A 64 -3.19 16.00 -3.88
N ASP A 65 -3.30 17.28 -4.26
CA ASP A 65 -3.38 17.70 -5.66
C ASP A 65 -2.09 17.36 -6.42
N THR A 66 -0.93 17.57 -5.81
CA THR A 66 0.36 17.19 -6.40
C THR A 66 0.45 15.68 -6.64
N ILE A 67 -0.02 14.87 -5.70
CA ILE A 67 -0.03 13.41 -5.85
C ILE A 67 -0.96 12.99 -7.00
N ASP A 68 -2.20 13.51 -7.00
CA ASP A 68 -3.27 13.13 -7.92
C ASP A 68 -3.03 13.62 -9.35
N GLU A 69 -2.59 14.87 -9.51
CA GLU A 69 -2.48 15.54 -10.80
C GLU A 69 -1.08 15.46 -11.42
N TYR A 70 -0.04 15.22 -10.61
CA TYR A 70 1.35 15.18 -11.09
C TYR A 70 2.02 13.83 -10.82
N ILE A 71 2.18 13.39 -9.57
CA ILE A 71 3.02 12.23 -9.26
C ILE A 71 2.43 10.93 -9.85
N LEU A 72 1.15 10.64 -9.57
CA LEU A 72 0.50 9.41 -10.05
C LEU A 72 0.50 9.31 -11.58
N PRO A 73 0.06 10.34 -12.34
CA PRO A 73 0.12 10.31 -13.80
C PRO A 73 1.54 10.13 -14.37
N HIS A 74 2.58 10.62 -13.70
CA HIS A 74 3.97 10.42 -14.15
C HIS A 74 4.50 9.02 -13.86
N LEU A 75 4.11 8.42 -12.73
CA LEU A 75 4.55 7.07 -12.35
C LEU A 75 3.79 5.98 -13.12
N ILE A 76 2.50 6.19 -13.38
CA ILE A 76 1.58 5.20 -13.99
C ILE A 76 0.62 5.89 -14.98
N PRO A 77 1.13 6.45 -16.10
CA PRO A 77 0.35 7.26 -17.03
C PRO A 77 -0.85 6.56 -17.69
N ASN A 78 -0.82 5.23 -17.74
CA ASN A 78 -1.88 4.40 -18.31
C ASN A 78 -2.23 3.27 -17.34
N ALA A 79 -2.64 3.62 -16.12
CA ALA A 79 -2.92 2.65 -15.08
C ALA A 79 -3.92 1.58 -15.55
N GLU A 80 -3.53 0.31 -15.45
CA GLU A 80 -4.32 -0.84 -15.88
C GLU A 80 -4.99 -1.53 -14.69
N LEU A 81 -6.25 -1.96 -14.86
CA LEU A 81 -6.96 -2.75 -13.85
C LEU A 81 -6.30 -4.12 -13.65
N GLY A 82 -6.07 -4.52 -12.40
CA GLY A 82 -5.39 -5.78 -12.05
C GLY A 82 -3.86 -5.68 -12.07
N LYS A 83 -3.30 -4.58 -12.59
CA LYS A 83 -1.84 -4.33 -12.67
C LYS A 83 -1.43 -3.09 -11.88
N ASP A 84 -2.05 -1.95 -12.12
CA ASP A 84 -1.76 -0.72 -11.37
C ASP A 84 -2.85 -0.45 -10.33
N LEU A 85 -4.10 -0.74 -10.70
CA LEU A 85 -5.26 -0.67 -9.83
C LEU A 85 -5.61 -2.06 -9.30
N VAL A 86 -5.51 -2.25 -7.99
CA VAL A 86 -5.72 -3.53 -7.30
C VAL A 86 -6.51 -3.34 -6.03
N TYR A 87 -7.04 -4.42 -5.46
CA TYR A 87 -7.49 -4.38 -4.08
C TYR A 87 -6.28 -4.11 -3.18
N CYS A 88 -6.27 -2.93 -2.57
CA CYS A 88 -5.30 -2.51 -1.57
C CYS A 88 -5.93 -2.60 -0.20
N HIS A 89 -5.11 -2.86 0.81
CA HIS A 89 -5.51 -2.83 2.20
C HIS A 89 -5.79 -1.38 2.64
N ASN A 90 -5.01 -0.43 2.09
CA ASN A 90 -5.01 1.01 2.36
C ASN A 90 -4.66 1.42 3.79
N ASP A 91 -4.26 0.48 4.65
CA ASP A 91 -3.89 0.71 6.06
C ASP A 91 -2.87 -0.33 6.57
N LEU A 92 -1.77 -0.52 5.83
CA LEU A 92 -0.71 -1.48 6.18
C LEU A 92 0.21 -1.01 7.31
N LEU A 93 -0.41 -0.57 8.41
CA LEU A 93 0.26 -0.29 9.67
C LEU A 93 0.97 -1.55 10.15
N VAL A 94 2.14 -1.40 10.79
CA VAL A 94 2.92 -2.54 11.29
C VAL A 94 2.09 -3.44 12.23
N LYS A 95 1.17 -2.84 13.00
CA LYS A 95 0.25 -3.56 13.89
C LYS A 95 -0.79 -4.45 13.16
N ASN A 96 -1.10 -4.13 11.90
CA ASN A 96 -2.05 -4.87 11.06
C ASN A 96 -1.38 -6.06 10.35
N ILE A 97 -0.07 -6.25 10.56
CA ILE A 97 0.70 -7.36 10.01
C ILE A 97 0.92 -8.40 11.11
N ILE A 98 0.43 -9.63 10.90
CA ILE A 98 0.60 -10.74 11.81
C ILE A 98 1.63 -11.71 11.22
N TYR A 99 2.76 -11.86 11.89
CA TYR A 99 3.70 -12.94 11.63
C TYR A 99 3.36 -14.14 12.50
N ASP A 100 3.04 -15.25 11.84
CA ASP A 100 2.85 -16.55 12.49
C ASP A 100 4.15 -17.34 12.43
N GLU A 101 4.93 -17.27 13.51
CA GLU A 101 6.22 -17.97 13.65
C GLU A 101 6.11 -19.48 13.48
N LYS A 102 4.96 -20.08 13.84
CA LYS A 102 4.80 -21.53 13.78
C LYS A 102 4.69 -22.01 12.34
N ASN A 103 3.98 -21.27 11.50
CA ASN A 103 3.73 -21.62 10.11
C ASN A 103 4.63 -20.88 9.13
N ASP A 104 5.44 -19.94 9.61
CA ASP A 104 6.31 -19.06 8.83
C ASP A 104 5.56 -18.25 7.77
N THR A 105 4.45 -17.62 8.18
CA THR A 105 3.56 -16.89 7.25
C THR A 105 3.18 -15.51 7.76
N ILE A 106 2.84 -14.63 6.81
CA ILE A 106 2.27 -13.31 7.07
C ILE A 106 0.78 -13.32 6.75
N SER A 107 -0.01 -12.73 7.65
CA SER A 107 -1.41 -12.39 7.43
C SER A 107 -1.65 -10.91 7.69
N PHE A 108 -2.52 -10.30 6.90
CA PHE A 108 -3.02 -8.96 7.17
C PHE A 108 -4.36 -9.06 7.89
N ILE A 109 -4.65 -8.08 8.74
CA ILE A 109 -5.91 -7.94 9.48
C ILE A 109 -6.39 -6.50 9.39
N ASP A 110 -7.64 -6.25 9.77
CA ASP A 110 -8.23 -4.90 9.80
C ASP A 110 -8.44 -4.27 8.41
N PHE A 111 -9.29 -4.91 7.61
CA PHE A 111 -9.55 -4.56 6.21
C PHE A 111 -10.58 -3.42 6.04
N GLU A 112 -10.77 -2.53 7.02
CA GLU A 112 -11.85 -1.53 7.00
C GLU A 112 -11.72 -0.50 5.86
N TYR A 113 -10.49 -0.20 5.43
CA TYR A 113 -10.21 0.67 4.29
C TYR A 113 -9.95 -0.10 2.99
N THR A 114 -10.12 -1.42 3.00
CA THR A 114 -9.79 -2.25 1.83
C THR A 114 -10.68 -1.93 0.66
N HIS A 115 -10.04 -1.51 -0.44
CA HIS A 115 -10.75 -1.08 -1.63
C HIS A 115 -9.80 -1.05 -2.83
N LEU A 116 -10.38 -1.00 -4.03
CA LEU A 116 -9.63 -0.76 -5.25
C LEU A 116 -8.86 0.57 -5.16
N ASN A 117 -7.54 0.51 -5.32
CA ASN A 117 -6.64 1.64 -5.28
C ASN A 117 -5.33 1.34 -6.03
N TYR A 118 -4.43 2.30 -6.13
CA TYR A 118 -3.11 2.08 -6.71
C TYR A 118 -2.23 1.24 -5.77
N TYR A 119 -1.63 0.15 -6.26
CA TYR A 119 -0.76 -0.72 -5.44
C TYR A 119 0.41 0.04 -4.80
N LEU A 120 0.85 1.13 -5.46
CA LEU A 120 1.90 2.03 -4.97
C LEU A 120 1.54 2.68 -3.64
N PHE A 121 0.25 2.91 -3.37
CA PHE A 121 -0.19 3.49 -2.11
C PHE A 121 0.10 2.56 -0.94
N ASP A 122 -0.27 1.28 -1.04
CA ASP A 122 0.01 0.29 0.01
C ASP A 122 1.51 0.10 0.27
N ILE A 123 2.33 0.11 -0.79
CA ILE A 123 3.79 0.04 -0.66
C ILE A 123 4.34 1.28 0.02
N ALA A 124 3.93 2.47 -0.42
CA ALA A 124 4.38 3.73 0.16
C ALA A 124 3.96 3.84 1.64
N ASN A 125 2.72 3.48 1.95
CA ASN A 125 2.19 3.43 3.31
C ASN A 125 3.02 2.47 4.17
N HIS A 126 3.22 1.24 3.71
CA HIS A 126 4.02 0.25 4.43
C HIS A 126 5.45 0.74 4.73
N PHE A 127 6.10 1.46 3.81
CA PHE A 127 7.43 2.03 4.06
C PHE A 127 7.42 3.22 5.03
N VAL A 128 6.41 4.10 4.95
CA VAL A 128 6.26 5.21 5.89
C VAL A 128 6.09 4.70 7.32
N GLU A 129 5.38 3.59 7.49
CA GLU A 129 5.14 2.96 8.80
C GLU A 129 6.41 2.48 9.52
N TYR A 130 7.55 2.37 8.82
CA TYR A 130 8.84 2.09 9.46
C TYR A 130 9.29 3.26 10.32
N ALA A 131 8.83 4.48 10.03
CA ALA A 131 9.05 5.67 10.82
C ALA A 131 8.15 5.73 12.07
N GLY A 132 7.09 4.94 12.15
CA GLY A 132 6.13 4.95 13.27
C GLY A 132 5.15 6.12 13.21
N VAL A 133 4.08 6.03 14.00
CA VAL A 133 2.97 7.00 13.99
C VAL A 133 3.09 7.97 15.17
N ASP A 134 3.08 7.47 16.40
CA ASP A 134 3.09 8.31 17.62
C ASP A 134 4.50 8.85 17.96
N ASP A 135 5.54 8.10 17.59
CA ASP A 135 6.95 8.39 17.84
C ASP A 135 7.76 8.44 16.52
N ALA A 136 7.24 9.22 15.56
CA ALA A 136 7.74 9.26 14.20
C ALA A 136 9.25 9.63 14.12
N ASP A 137 10.07 8.70 13.64
CA ASP A 137 11.48 8.89 13.30
C ASP A 137 11.73 8.50 11.84
N PHE A 138 11.76 9.51 10.97
CA PHE A 138 11.98 9.31 9.54
C PHE A 138 13.41 8.89 9.18
N ASN A 139 14.37 8.89 10.11
CA ASN A 139 15.67 8.24 9.88
C ASN A 139 15.52 6.73 9.76
N LEU A 140 14.41 6.17 10.24
CA LEU A 140 14.07 4.75 10.11
C LEU A 140 13.30 4.45 8.81
N TYR A 141 13.06 5.42 7.95
CA TYR A 141 12.51 5.14 6.62
C TYR A 141 13.45 4.17 5.86
N PRO A 142 12.93 3.18 5.12
CA PRO A 142 13.77 2.22 4.41
C PRO A 142 14.73 2.94 3.46
N THR A 143 16.01 2.57 3.53
CA THR A 143 17.02 3.04 2.58
C THR A 143 16.64 2.60 1.16
N HIS A 144 17.18 3.29 0.17
CA HIS A 144 16.92 2.96 -1.23
C HIS A 144 17.29 1.52 -1.60
N ASP A 145 18.33 0.95 -0.97
CA ASP A 145 18.71 -0.45 -1.20
C ASP A 145 17.74 -1.44 -0.53
N GLU A 146 17.22 -1.13 0.66
CA GLU A 146 16.14 -1.91 1.30
C GLU A 146 14.88 -1.88 0.42
N GLN A 147 14.46 -0.70 -0.05
CA GLN A 147 13.31 -0.54 -0.94
C GLN A 147 13.49 -1.35 -2.23
N LYS A 148 14.65 -1.25 -2.89
CA LYS A 148 14.94 -2.02 -4.11
C LYS A 148 14.88 -3.53 -3.90
N ARG A 149 15.46 -4.03 -2.80
CA ARG A 149 15.40 -5.46 -2.46
C ARG A 149 13.95 -5.91 -2.24
N TRP A 150 13.20 -5.14 -1.46
CA TRP A 150 11.80 -5.41 -1.17
C TRP A 150 10.93 -5.42 -2.44
N LEU A 151 11.05 -4.38 -3.27
CA LEU A 151 10.32 -4.23 -4.52
C LEU A 151 10.64 -5.37 -5.50
N LYS A 152 11.91 -5.78 -5.60
CA LYS A 152 12.31 -6.91 -6.44
C LYS A 152 11.55 -8.18 -6.05
N ILE A 153 11.46 -8.48 -4.76
CA ILE A 153 10.73 -9.64 -4.24
C ILE A 153 9.24 -9.51 -4.57
N TYR A 154 8.64 -8.35 -4.25
CA TYR A 154 7.24 -8.06 -4.51
C TYR A 154 6.87 -8.29 -6.00
N PHE A 155 7.61 -7.69 -6.94
CA PHE A 155 7.30 -7.82 -8.37
C PHE A 155 7.53 -9.24 -8.90
N GLN A 156 8.57 -9.94 -8.42
CA GLN A 156 8.80 -11.34 -8.79
C GLN A 156 7.62 -12.22 -8.33
N SER A 157 7.19 -12.09 -7.07
CA SER A 157 6.07 -12.85 -6.54
C SER A 157 4.75 -12.50 -7.23
N ARG A 158 4.54 -11.23 -7.59
CA ARG A 158 3.34 -10.79 -8.29
C ARG A 158 3.21 -11.40 -9.68
N GLN A 159 4.31 -11.46 -10.43
CA GLN A 159 4.37 -12.11 -11.75
C GLN A 159 4.12 -13.61 -11.65
N MET A 160 4.72 -14.30 -10.67
CA MET A 160 4.49 -15.73 -10.45
C MET A 160 3.00 -16.03 -10.20
N ASN A 161 2.33 -15.24 -9.37
CA ASN A 161 0.90 -15.42 -9.12
C ASN A 161 0.04 -15.12 -10.35
N GLN A 162 0.39 -14.11 -11.15
CA GLN A 162 -0.31 -13.84 -12.40
C GLN A 162 -0.16 -14.97 -13.42
N GLN A 163 1.02 -15.62 -13.48
CA GLN A 163 1.20 -16.83 -14.30
C GLN A 163 0.31 -17.98 -13.81
N ILE A 164 0.30 -18.27 -12.52
CA ILE A 164 -0.55 -19.34 -11.93
C ILE A 164 -2.03 -19.08 -12.22
N ILE A 165 -2.51 -17.84 -12.02
CA ILE A 165 -3.91 -17.47 -12.30
C ILE A 165 -4.24 -17.61 -13.79
N ASN A 166 -3.32 -17.23 -14.70
CA ASN A 166 -3.54 -17.36 -16.13
C ASN A 166 -3.52 -18.82 -16.60
N ASP A 167 -2.68 -19.66 -16.00
CA ASP A 167 -2.58 -21.09 -16.33
C ASP A 167 -3.84 -21.86 -15.88
N ASP A 168 -4.40 -21.52 -14.71
CA ASP A 168 -5.65 -22.10 -14.20
C ASP A 168 -6.89 -21.73 -15.05
N LEU A 169 -6.83 -20.62 -15.80
CA LEU A 169 -7.88 -20.19 -16.72
C LEU A 169 -7.74 -20.78 -18.14
N CYS A 170 -6.61 -21.39 -18.47
CA CYS A 170 -6.37 -22.03 -19.77
C CYS A 170 -6.93 -23.47 -19.87
N HIS A 171 -7.54 -23.97 -18.78
CA HIS A 171 -8.14 -25.30 -18.69
C HIS A 171 -9.67 -25.29 -18.48
N LEU A 172 -10.31 -24.14 -18.69
CA LEU A 172 -11.77 -23.95 -18.77
C LEU A 172 -12.19 -23.53 -20.18
#